data_AF-A0A7C8YDF1-F1
#
_entry.id   AF-A0A7C8YDF1-F1
#
_cell.length_a   1.000
_cell.length_b   1.000
_cell.length_c   1.000
_cell.angle_alpha   90.00
_cell.angle_beta   90.00
_cell.angle_gamma   90.00
#
_symmetry.space_group_name_H-M   'P 1'
#
loop_
_entity.id
_entity.type
_entity.pdbx_description
1 polymer ?
#
loop_
_entity_poly.entity_id
_entity_poly.type
_entity_poly.pdbx_seq_one_letter_code
_entity_poly.pdbx_strand_id
1 'polypeptide(L)'
;HDVAHEGETGKTFRANFHDREGRTVLIVRVGKQNTKGVEGNIRHYVYLLENGILNLPDGQEQMIWLIDFSDVSIRTYISVRLAQEIIHILQNHYPGRLTVAFLYNPPKIFEAFWKVIKYFL
;
A
#
# COMPACT_ATOMS: atom_id res chain seq x y z
N HIS A 1 -8.15 -18.18 -2.78
CA HIS A 1 -9.37 -17.97 -1.98
C HIS A 1 -9.09 -17.17 -0.71
N ASP A 2 -8.01 -17.46 0.02
CA ASP A 2 -7.76 -16.91 1.38
C ASP A 2 -7.63 -15.39 1.49
N VAL A 3 -7.19 -14.68 0.43
CA VAL A 3 -7.03 -13.21 0.45
C VAL A 3 -8.04 -12.46 -0.41
N ALA A 4 -8.94 -13.16 -1.11
CA ALA A 4 -9.86 -12.51 -2.06
C ALA A 4 -10.81 -11.53 -1.35
N HIS A 5 -11.31 -11.92 -0.18
CA HIS A 5 -12.20 -11.11 0.64
C HIS A 5 -11.55 -9.78 1.10
N GLU A 6 -10.22 -9.75 1.26
CA GLU A 6 -9.48 -8.54 1.57
C GLU A 6 -9.53 -7.53 0.41
N GLY A 7 -9.63 -8.01 -0.83
CA GLY A 7 -9.62 -7.20 -2.05
C GLY A 7 -10.97 -6.72 -2.56
N GLU A 8 -12.09 -7.18 -1.98
CA GLU A 8 -13.45 -6.98 -2.52
C GLU A 8 -13.86 -5.51 -2.71
N THR A 9 -13.33 -4.61 -1.89
CA THR A 9 -13.62 -3.16 -1.98
C THR A 9 -12.71 -2.42 -2.95
N GLY A 10 -11.74 -3.11 -3.56
CA GLY A 10 -10.68 -2.51 -4.35
C GLY A 10 -9.83 -1.55 -3.51
N LYS A 11 -9.59 -1.88 -2.24
CA LYS A 11 -8.75 -1.06 -1.34
C LYS A 11 -7.31 -0.94 -1.79
N THR A 12 -6.81 -1.92 -2.54
CA THR A 12 -5.50 -1.84 -3.16
C THR A 12 -5.55 -2.57 -4.50
N PHE A 13 -5.00 -1.96 -5.55
CA PHE A 13 -4.97 -2.56 -6.89
C PHE A 13 -3.85 -1.96 -7.74
N ARG A 14 -3.41 -2.71 -8.75
CA ARG A 14 -2.47 -2.23 -9.77
C ARG A 14 -3.21 -1.33 -10.76
N ALA A 15 -2.67 -0.15 -11.05
CA ALA A 15 -3.20 0.69 -12.10
C ALA A 15 -3.01 0.04 -13.48
N ASN A 16 -3.85 0.43 -14.44
CA ASN A 16 -3.71 0.07 -15.85
C ASN A 16 -2.80 1.03 -16.63
N PHE A 17 -2.08 1.91 -15.93
CA PHE A 17 -1.13 2.86 -16.49
C PHE A 17 0.19 2.81 -15.71
N HIS A 18 1.23 3.37 -16.32
CA HIS A 18 2.56 3.51 -15.74
C HIS A 18 2.85 4.98 -15.44
N ASP A 19 3.86 5.21 -14.60
CA ASP A 19 4.39 6.56 -14.45
C ASP A 19 5.28 6.97 -15.64
N ARG A 20 5.88 8.17 -15.56
CA ARG A 20 6.72 8.71 -16.64
C ARG A 20 7.99 7.90 -16.91
N GLU A 21 8.46 7.13 -15.91
CA GLU A 21 9.64 6.27 -16.00
C GLU A 21 9.26 4.81 -16.33
N GLY A 22 7.99 4.56 -16.69
CA GLY A 22 7.50 3.22 -17.00
C GLY A 22 7.31 2.32 -15.77
N ARG A 23 7.33 2.84 -14.55
CA ARG A 23 7.11 2.06 -13.32
C ARG A 23 5.64 1.71 -13.14
N THR A 24 5.39 0.50 -12.65
CA THR A 24 4.05 0.06 -12.24
C THR A 24 3.55 0.94 -11.11
N VAL A 25 2.28 1.36 -11.18
CA VAL A 25 1.62 2.14 -10.14
C VAL A 25 0.70 1.25 -9.31
N LEU A 26 0.95 1.16 -8.01
CA LEU A 26 0.03 0.54 -7.06
C LEU A 26 -0.84 1.63 -6.41
N ILE A 27 -2.15 1.51 -6.52
CA ILE A 27 -3.11 2.44 -5.91
C ILE A 27 -3.63 1.82 -4.62
N VAL A 28 -3.52 2.56 -3.52
CA VAL A 28 -4.00 2.18 -2.18
C VAL A 28 -5.07 3.19 -1.76
N ARG A 29 -6.32 2.76 -1.63
CA ARG A 29 -7.47 3.57 -1.18
C ARG A 29 -7.76 3.26 0.29
N VAL A 30 -7.24 4.07 1.19
CA VAL A 30 -7.33 3.85 2.64
C VAL A 30 -8.79 3.88 3.11
N GLY A 31 -9.63 4.76 2.54
CA GLY A 31 -11.06 4.83 2.85
C GLY A 31 -11.88 3.62 2.43
N LYS A 32 -11.30 2.66 1.70
CA LYS A 32 -11.97 1.41 1.29
C LYS A 32 -11.59 0.20 2.16
N GLN A 33 -10.88 0.41 3.27
CA GLN A 33 -10.51 -0.68 4.18
C GLN A 33 -11.77 -1.38 4.74
N ASN A 34 -11.85 -2.70 4.54
CA ASN A 34 -13.04 -3.51 4.84
C ASN A 34 -12.85 -4.52 5.97
N THR A 35 -11.60 -4.87 6.29
CA THR A 35 -11.24 -5.85 7.32
C THR A 35 -10.35 -5.22 8.38
N LYS A 36 -10.25 -5.85 9.55
CA LYS A 36 -9.38 -5.41 10.67
C LYS A 36 -8.22 -6.37 10.95
N GLY A 37 -8.23 -7.57 10.37
CA GLY A 37 -7.24 -8.61 10.64
C GLY A 37 -5.88 -8.23 10.06
N VAL A 38 -4.87 -8.06 10.92
CA VAL A 38 -3.52 -7.67 10.48
C VAL A 38 -2.92 -8.71 9.54
N GLU A 39 -3.01 -9.99 9.89
CA GLU A 39 -2.44 -11.09 9.10
C GLU A 39 -3.07 -11.21 7.70
N GLY A 40 -4.41 -11.12 7.61
CA GLY A 40 -5.12 -11.13 6.32
C GLY A 40 -4.71 -9.97 5.42
N ASN A 41 -4.62 -8.76 6.00
CA ASN A 41 -4.15 -7.57 5.28
C ASN A 41 -2.70 -7.71 4.82
N ILE A 42 -1.81 -8.29 5.63
CA ILE A 42 -0.42 -8.55 5.25
C ILE A 42 -0.35 -9.54 4.09
N ARG A 43 -1.06 -10.67 4.16
CA ARG A 43 -1.09 -11.67 3.08
C ARG A 43 -1.63 -11.08 1.78
N HIS A 44 -2.72 -10.31 1.85
CA HIS A 44 -3.27 -9.62 0.69
C HIS A 44 -2.29 -8.59 0.11
N TYR A 45 -1.59 -7.86 0.98
CA TYR A 45 -0.58 -6.90 0.58
C TYR A 45 0.61 -7.56 -0.15
N VAL A 46 1.16 -8.65 0.40
CA VAL A 46 2.21 -9.45 -0.26
C VAL A 46 1.72 -9.98 -1.60
N TYR A 47 0.49 -10.51 -1.67
CA TYR A 47 -0.10 -10.96 -2.93
C TYR A 47 -0.11 -9.85 -4.01
N LEU A 48 -0.48 -8.62 -3.64
CA LEU A 48 -0.51 -7.49 -4.57
C LEU A 48 0.89 -7.00 -4.97
N LEU A 49 1.86 -7.05 -4.05
CA LEU A 49 3.26 -6.77 -4.37
C LEU A 49 3.81 -7.77 -5.39
N GLU A 50 3.65 -9.07 -5.12
CA GLU A 50 4.09 -10.14 -6.02
C GLU A 50 3.42 -10.01 -7.40
N ASN A 51 2.11 -9.75 -7.42
CA ASN A 51 1.40 -9.51 -8.67
C ASN A 51 1.92 -8.25 -9.40
N GLY A 52 2.22 -7.18 -8.66
CA GLY A 52 2.81 -5.96 -9.19
C GLY A 52 4.18 -6.22 -9.83
N ILE A 53 5.03 -6.99 -9.16
CA ILE A 53 6.38 -7.36 -9.63
C ILE A 53 6.31 -8.23 -10.89
N LEU A 54 5.44 -9.25 -10.90
CA LEU A 54 5.24 -10.14 -12.04
C LEU A 54 4.76 -9.41 -13.31
N ASN A 55 4.23 -8.20 -13.18
CA ASN A 55 3.71 -7.41 -14.28
C ASN A 55 4.50 -6.11 -14.49
N LEU A 56 5.72 -6.03 -13.96
CA LEU A 56 6.64 -4.95 -14.31
C LEU A 56 7.05 -5.07 -15.79
N PRO A 57 7.22 -3.95 -16.50
CA PRO A 57 7.84 -3.96 -17.82
C PRO A 57 9.26 -4.55 -17.80
N ASP A 58 9.72 -5.06 -18.93
CA ASP A 58 11.08 -5.59 -19.06
C ASP A 58 12.13 -4.54 -18.64
N GLY A 59 13.06 -4.96 -17.78
CA GLY A 59 14.10 -4.08 -17.23
C GLY A 59 13.64 -3.14 -16.12
N GLN A 60 12.36 -3.18 -15.73
CA GLN A 60 11.85 -2.42 -14.59
C GLN A 60 11.79 -3.30 -13.34
N GLU A 61 12.34 -2.79 -12.24
CA GLU A 61 12.35 -3.48 -10.95
C GLU A 61 11.57 -2.73 -9.87
N GLN A 62 11.17 -1.49 -10.17
CA GLN A 62 10.61 -0.55 -9.21
C GLN A 62 9.15 -0.23 -9.51
N MET A 63 8.43 0.11 -8.45
CA MET A 63 7.05 0.56 -8.48
C MET A 63 6.88 1.84 -7.68
N ILE A 64 5.85 2.60 -8.03
CA ILE A 64 5.40 3.76 -7.27
C ILE A 64 4.05 3.48 -6.66
N TRP A 65 3.77 4.15 -5.55
CA TRP A 65 2.48 4.04 -4.88
C TRP A 65 1.73 5.36 -4.90
N LEU A 66 0.44 5.27 -5.13
CA LEU A 66 -0.50 6.36 -4.88
C LEU A 66 -1.41 5.96 -3.73
N ILE A 67 -1.24 6.60 -2.59
CA ILE A 67 -2.01 6.37 -1.38
C ILE A 67 -3.09 7.46 -1.29
N ASP A 68 -4.32 7.07 -1.59
CA ASP A 68 -5.51 7.91 -1.54
C ASP A 68 -6.19 7.80 -0.17
N PHE A 69 -6.23 8.91 0.55
CA PHE A 69 -6.86 9.04 1.86
C PHE A 69 -8.28 9.62 1.78
N SER A 70 -8.85 9.74 0.59
CA SER A 70 -10.26 10.09 0.43
C SER A 70 -11.15 9.04 1.13
N ASP A 71 -12.29 9.49 1.66
CA ASP A 71 -13.24 8.69 2.43
C ASP A 71 -12.68 8.04 3.71
N VAL A 72 -11.51 8.46 4.20
CA VAL A 72 -10.98 7.94 5.47
C VAL A 72 -11.87 8.35 6.64
N SER A 73 -12.25 7.36 7.44
CA SER A 73 -13.02 7.52 8.67
C SER A 73 -12.39 6.73 9.81
N ILE A 74 -12.89 6.91 11.03
CA ILE A 74 -12.47 6.14 12.20
C ILE A 74 -12.58 4.62 11.96
N ARG A 75 -13.54 4.18 11.14
CA ARG A 75 -13.76 2.75 10.85
C ARG A 75 -12.73 2.17 9.90
N THR A 76 -12.19 2.99 9.00
CA THR A 76 -11.26 2.57 7.94
C THR A 76 -9.81 2.91 8.28
N TYR A 77 -9.57 3.52 9.45
CA TYR A 77 -8.25 3.92 9.89
C TYR A 77 -7.33 2.70 10.00
N ILE A 78 -6.15 2.79 9.38
CA ILE A 78 -5.13 1.74 9.45
C ILE A 78 -4.41 1.83 10.80
N SER A 79 -4.21 0.70 11.46
CA SER A 79 -3.48 0.67 12.72
C SER A 79 -1.99 0.93 12.50
N VAL A 80 -1.34 1.58 13.48
CA VAL A 80 0.11 1.78 13.47
C VAL A 80 0.85 0.44 13.33
N ARG A 81 0.34 -0.62 13.97
CA ARG A 81 0.89 -1.97 13.85
C ARG A 81 0.88 -2.47 12.40
N LEU A 82 -0.23 -2.36 11.68
CA LEU A 82 -0.27 -2.81 10.28
C LEU A 82 0.69 -2.01 9.40
N ALA A 83 0.79 -0.69 9.61
CA ALA A 83 1.75 0.13 8.89
C ALA A 83 3.21 -0.24 9.18
N GLN A 84 3.55 -0.53 10.45
CA GLN A 84 4.87 -1.02 10.84
C GLN A 84 5.22 -2.35 10.16
N GLU A 85 4.30 -3.31 10.14
CA GLU A 85 4.51 -4.61 9.49
C GLU A 85 4.74 -4.45 7.97
N ILE A 86 3.95 -3.59 7.30
CA ILE A 86 4.13 -3.28 5.88
C ILE A 86 5.51 -2.67 5.61
N ILE A 87 5.95 -1.72 6.44
CA ILE A 87 7.27 -1.10 6.33
C ILE A 87 8.38 -2.13 6.55
N HIS A 88 8.25 -2.96 7.58
CA HIS A 88 9.19 -4.02 7.88
C HIS A 88 9.32 -5.01 6.71
N ILE A 89 8.21 -5.39 6.08
CA ILE A 89 8.21 -6.27 4.91
C ILE A 89 8.90 -5.58 3.73
N LEU A 90 8.60 -4.32 3.45
CA LEU A 90 9.24 -3.57 2.37
C LEU A 90 10.76 -3.46 2.55
N GLN A 91 11.21 -3.13 3.75
CA GLN A 91 12.64 -2.95 4.04
C GLN A 91 13.42 -4.27 4.00
N ASN A 92 12.86 -5.37 4.55
CA ASN A 92 13.61 -6.61 4.73
C ASN A 92 13.43 -7.63 3.60
N HIS A 93 12.29 -7.60 2.90
CA HIS A 93 11.97 -8.61 1.87
C HIS A 93 11.87 -8.03 0.46
N TYR A 94 11.58 -6.73 0.32
CA TYR A 94 11.45 -6.06 -0.99
C TYR A 94 12.29 -4.78 -1.09
N PRO A 95 13.58 -4.82 -0.68
CA PRO A 95 14.41 -3.62 -0.67
C PRO A 95 14.53 -3.02 -2.08
N GLY A 96 14.40 -1.70 -2.18
CA GLY A 96 14.52 -0.96 -3.43
C GLY A 96 13.35 -1.10 -4.42
N ARG A 97 12.30 -1.86 -4.09
CA ARG A 97 11.12 -2.03 -4.96
C ARG A 97 10.20 -0.81 -4.96
N LEU A 98 10.01 -0.15 -3.82
CA LEU A 98 9.22 1.08 -3.73
C LEU A 98 10.13 2.30 -3.89
N THR A 99 9.98 3.04 -5.00
CA THR A 99 10.78 4.26 -5.21
C THR A 99 10.15 5.50 -4.59
N VAL A 100 8.83 5.67 -4.77
CA VAL A 100 8.10 6.84 -4.30
C VAL A 100 6.69 6.44 -3.86
N ALA A 101 6.25 6.98 -2.73
CA ALA A 101 4.85 6.93 -2.31
C ALA A 101 4.26 8.34 -2.31
N PHE A 102 3.25 8.56 -3.15
CA PHE A 102 2.46 9.79 -3.21
C PHE A 102 1.29 9.70 -2.25
N LEU A 103 1.14 10.70 -1.39
CA LEU A 103 0.03 10.79 -0.43
C LEU A 103 -1.00 11.79 -0.97
N TYR A 104 -2.19 11.31 -1.30
CA TYR A 104 -3.27 12.13 -1.84
C TYR A 104 -4.37 12.35 -0.80
N ASN A 105 -4.72 13.62 -0.59
CA ASN A 105 -5.79 14.07 0.32
C ASN A 105 -5.67 13.56 1.79
N PRO A 106 -4.49 13.58 2.44
CA PRO A 106 -4.35 13.09 3.80
C PRO A 106 -5.22 13.90 4.80
N PRO A 107 -5.92 13.26 5.75
CA PRO A 107 -6.68 13.98 6.78
C PRO A 107 -5.73 14.71 7.73
N LYS A 108 -6.20 15.76 8.42
CA LYS A 108 -5.37 16.54 9.36
C LYS A 108 -4.68 15.68 10.44
N ILE A 109 -5.32 14.61 10.90
CA ILE A 109 -4.75 13.69 11.90
C ILE A 109 -3.54 12.88 11.36
N PHE A 110 -3.37 12.82 10.03
CA PHE A 110 -2.28 12.10 9.39
C PHE A 110 -0.91 12.59 9.85
N GLU A 111 -0.74 13.88 10.15
CA GLU A 111 0.55 14.40 10.63
C GLU A 111 1.03 13.72 11.91
N ALA A 112 0.12 13.46 12.85
CA ALA A 112 0.45 12.75 14.10
C ALA A 112 0.84 11.30 13.83
N PHE A 113 0.10 10.63 12.93
CA PHE A 113 0.43 9.27 12.48
C PHE A 113 1.79 9.23 11.78
N TRP A 114 2.07 10.16 10.87
CA TRP A 114 3.33 10.22 10.13
C TRP A 114 4.53 10.44 11.05
N LYS A 115 4.39 11.26 12.10
CA LYS A 115 5.45 11.43 13.12
C LYS A 115 5.84 10.11 13.77
N VAL A 116 4.87 9.22 14.03
CA VAL A 116 5.15 7.88 14.58
C VAL A 116 5.77 6.98 13.52
N ILE A 117 5.20 6.94 12.31
CA ILE A 117 5.66 6.07 11.23
C ILE A 117 7.10 6.37 10.81
N LYS A 118 7.51 7.63 10.81
CA LYS A 118 8.87 8.04 10.43
C LYS A 118 9.97 7.40 11.27
N TYR A 119 9.71 6.98 12.51
CA TYR A 119 10.70 6.28 13.33
C TYR A 119 11.01 4.85 12.85
N PHE A 120 10.15 4.27 12.01
CA PHE A 120 10.31 2.92 11.47
C PHE A 120 10.86 2.91 10.03
N LEU A 121 10.97 4.08 9.39
CA LEU A 121 11.48 4.24 8.03
C LEU A 121 13.00 4.34 8.00
#